data_AF-A0A554JCP5-F1
#
_entry.id   AF-A0A554JCP5-F1
#
_cell.length_a   1.000
_cell.length_b   1.000
_cell.length_c   1.000
_cell.angle_alpha   90.00
_cell.angle_beta   90.00
_cell.angle_gamma   90.00
#
_symmetry.space_group_name_H-M   'P 1'
#
loop_
_entity.id
_entity.type
_entity.pdbx_description
1 polymer ?
#
loop_
_entity_poly.entity_id
_entity_poly.type
_entity_poly.pdbx_seq_one_letter_code
_entity_poly.pdbx_strand_id
1 'polypeptide(L)'
;MDIASIQKRISSIEELKNEQRVASEAISNALSNDSSYQQVVKESKEVNAKKKRLRDSVLETSENKEVVAKLRDIKEEISTLEDLLAYELMEYSQKNNTDIIEGADGLVRKFKILVKLMPGRGFEGELGDN
;
A
#
# COMPACT_ATOMS: atom_id res chain seq x y z
N MET A 1 -24.71 14.95 21.00
CA MET A 1 -25.18 13.93 20.05
C MET A 1 -25.59 12.72 20.90
N ASP A 2 -26.82 12.23 20.78
CA ASP A 2 -27.37 11.22 21.70
C ASP A 2 -26.84 9.81 21.38
N ILE A 3 -26.52 9.02 22.42
CA ILE A 3 -25.97 7.66 22.30
C ILE A 3 -26.92 6.76 21.51
N ALA A 4 -28.23 6.89 21.71
CA ALA A 4 -29.22 6.12 20.94
C ALA A 4 -29.15 6.43 19.44
N SER A 5 -28.86 7.68 19.07
CA SER A 5 -28.68 8.09 17.67
C SER A 5 -27.39 7.54 17.05
N ILE A 6 -26.33 7.40 17.85
CA ILE A 6 -25.05 6.80 17.44
C ILE A 6 -25.23 5.28 17.24
N GLN A 7 -25.87 4.59 18.20
CA GLN A 7 -26.15 3.15 18.12
C GLN A 7 -27.02 2.80 16.91
N LYS A 8 -28.10 3.56 16.68
CA LYS A 8 -28.94 3.37 15.48
C LYS A 8 -28.15 3.51 14.19
N ARG A 9 -27.24 4.49 14.11
CA ARG A 9 -26.38 4.70 12.93
C ARG A 9 -25.39 3.54 12.75
N ILE A 10 -24.80 3.03 13.83
CA ILE A 10 -23.91 1.87 13.77
C ILE A 10 -24.66 0.66 13.20
N SER A 11 -25.83 0.32 13.76
CA SER A 11 -26.63 -0.80 13.27
C SER A 11 -27.03 -0.65 11.81
N SER A 12 -27.49 0.55 11.39
CA SER A 12 -27.80 0.80 9.98
C SER A 12 -26.57 0.69 9.07
N ILE A 13 -25.39 1.10 9.52
CA ILE A 13 -24.14 0.93 8.75
C ILE A 13 -23.79 -0.55 8.62
N GLU A 14 -23.96 -1.35 9.67
CA GLU A 14 -23.70 -2.79 9.64
C GLU A 14 -24.65 -3.53 8.69
N GLU A 15 -25.95 -3.20 8.74
CA GLU A 15 -26.97 -3.71 7.82
C GLU A 15 -26.61 -3.36 6.37
N LEU A 16 -26.34 -2.08 6.08
CA LEU A 16 -25.97 -1.62 4.74
C LEU A 16 -24.67 -2.26 4.24
N LYS A 17 -23.67 -2.47 5.10
CA LYS A 17 -22.44 -3.17 4.73
C LYS A 17 -22.71 -4.64 4.38
N ASN A 18 -23.59 -5.31 5.12
CA ASN A 18 -23.94 -6.70 4.80
C ASN A 18 -24.74 -6.79 3.49
N GLU A 19 -25.72 -5.90 3.28
CA GLU A 19 -26.46 -5.82 2.01
C GLU A 19 -25.51 -5.54 0.83
N GLN A 20 -24.59 -4.60 0.99
CA GLN A 20 -23.56 -4.30 -0.01
C GLN A 20 -22.72 -5.54 -0.34
N ARG A 21 -22.29 -6.30 0.66
CA ARG A 21 -21.51 -7.52 0.47
C ARG A 21 -22.31 -8.55 -0.34
N VAL A 22 -23.55 -8.83 0.05
CA VAL A 22 -24.42 -9.80 -0.64
C VAL A 22 -24.67 -9.37 -2.09
N ALA A 23 -24.97 -8.10 -2.33
CA ALA A 23 -25.18 -7.57 -3.68
C ALA A 23 -23.91 -7.69 -4.54
N SER A 24 -22.73 -7.41 -3.96
CA SER A 24 -21.45 -7.55 -4.65
C SER A 24 -21.13 -9.01 -5.01
N GLU A 25 -21.41 -9.95 -4.10
CA GLU A 25 -21.26 -11.40 -4.34
C GLU A 25 -22.21 -11.87 -5.44
N ALA A 26 -23.47 -11.41 -5.45
CA ALA A 26 -24.43 -11.75 -6.49
C ALA A 26 -23.96 -11.29 -7.88
N ILE A 27 -23.48 -10.05 -8.00
CA ILE A 27 -22.92 -9.52 -9.26
C ILE A 27 -21.66 -10.31 -9.65
N SER A 28 -20.76 -10.58 -8.70
CA SER A 28 -19.54 -11.34 -8.97
C SER A 28 -19.84 -12.74 -9.48
N ASN A 29 -20.85 -13.41 -8.91
CA ASN A 29 -21.33 -14.71 -9.36
C ASN A 29 -21.96 -14.63 -10.76
N ALA A 30 -22.79 -13.61 -11.02
CA ALA A 30 -23.40 -13.41 -12.33
C ALA A 30 -22.33 -13.21 -13.42
N LEU A 31 -21.34 -12.35 -13.18
CA LEU A 31 -20.21 -12.15 -14.09
C LEU A 31 -19.38 -13.43 -14.25
N SER A 32 -19.11 -14.15 -13.16
CA SER A 32 -18.34 -15.39 -13.20
C SER A 32 -19.05 -16.53 -13.91
N ASN A 33 -20.37 -16.47 -14.08
CA ASN A 33 -21.14 -17.48 -14.81
C ASN A 33 -21.45 -17.08 -16.27
N ASP A 34 -21.25 -15.81 -16.64
CA ASP A 34 -21.44 -15.35 -18.01
C ASP A 34 -20.26 -15.76 -18.90
N SER A 35 -20.53 -16.56 -19.92
CA SER A 35 -19.51 -17.11 -20.81
C SER A 35 -18.78 -16.03 -21.62
N SER A 36 -19.46 -14.95 -22.00
CA SER A 36 -18.87 -13.86 -22.77
C SER A 36 -17.90 -13.05 -21.91
N TYR A 37 -18.29 -12.76 -20.67
CA TYR A 37 -17.43 -12.12 -19.68
C TYR A 37 -16.20 -12.97 -19.36
N GLN A 38 -16.38 -14.28 -19.11
CA GLN A 38 -15.26 -15.20 -18.89
C GLN A 38 -14.28 -15.22 -20.06
N GLN A 39 -14.79 -15.24 -21.30
CA GLN A 39 -13.95 -15.20 -22.50
C GLN A 39 -13.13 -13.91 -22.56
N VAL A 40 -13.75 -12.74 -22.38
CA VAL A 40 -13.05 -11.44 -22.37
C VAL A 40 -12.01 -11.37 -21.25
N VAL A 41 -12.30 -11.89 -20.06
CA VAL A 41 -11.34 -11.97 -18.95
C VAL A 41 -10.15 -12.85 -19.32
N LYS A 42 -10.39 -14.00 -19.97
CA LYS A 42 -9.32 -14.88 -20.43
C LYS A 42 -8.45 -14.21 -21.49
N GLU A 43 -9.06 -13.61 -22.50
CA GLU A 43 -8.35 -12.86 -23.54
C GLU A 43 -7.53 -11.70 -22.94
N SER A 44 -8.09 -10.97 -21.98
CA SER A 44 -7.39 -9.91 -21.26
C SER A 44 -6.18 -10.43 -20.48
N LYS A 45 -6.31 -11.58 -19.80
CA LYS A 45 -5.18 -12.24 -19.12
C LYS A 45 -4.08 -12.62 -20.11
N GLU A 46 -4.44 -13.16 -21.27
CA GLU A 46 -3.48 -13.51 -22.32
C GLU A 46 -2.78 -12.28 -22.90
N VAL A 47 -3.51 -11.21 -23.19
CA VAL A 47 -2.95 -9.93 -23.66
C VAL A 47 -2.02 -9.32 -22.61
N ASN A 48 -2.43 -9.31 -21.34
CA ASN A 48 -1.60 -8.81 -20.25
C ASN A 48 -0.34 -9.65 -20.05
N ALA A 49 -0.42 -10.97 -20.19
CA ALA A 49 0.74 -11.85 -20.16
C ALA A 49 1.70 -11.56 -21.34
N LYS A 50 1.18 -11.38 -22.55
CA LYS A 50 1.96 -10.97 -23.73
C LYS A 50 2.64 -9.62 -23.51
N LYS A 51 1.89 -8.61 -23.02
CA LYS A 51 2.40 -7.28 -22.69
C LYS A 51 3.53 -7.36 -21.66
N LYS A 52 3.35 -8.18 -20.61
CA LYS A 52 4.38 -8.41 -19.59
C LYS A 52 5.64 -9.02 -20.20
N ARG A 53 5.53 -10.12 -20.95
CA ARG A 53 6.68 -10.77 -21.61
C ARG A 53 7.41 -9.82 -22.55
N LEU A 54 6.67 -9.03 -23.34
CA LEU A 54 7.27 -8.04 -24.23
C LEU A 54 8.01 -6.96 -23.46
N ARG A 55 7.41 -6.44 -22.38
CA ARG A 55 8.07 -5.48 -21.49
C ARG A 55 9.34 -6.07 -20.91
N ASP A 56 9.28 -7.28 -20.36
CA ASP A 56 10.43 -7.96 -19.76
C ASP A 56 11.55 -8.14 -20.79
N SER A 57 11.21 -8.60 -22.01
CA SER A 57 12.18 -8.72 -23.11
C SER A 57 12.80 -7.38 -23.53
N VAL A 58 12.01 -6.30 -23.57
CA VAL A 58 12.51 -4.94 -23.86
C VAL A 58 13.46 -4.49 -22.76
N LEU A 59 13.13 -4.74 -21.49
CA LEU A 59 13.99 -4.38 -20.35
C LEU A 59 15.27 -5.23 -20.28
N GLU A 60 15.25 -6.43 -20.85
CA GLU A 60 16.41 -7.32 -20.91
C GLU A 60 17.42 -6.98 -22.01
N THR A 61 17.13 -6.01 -22.88
CA THR A 61 18.11 -5.51 -23.85
C THR A 61 19.31 -4.89 -23.12
N SER A 62 20.50 -4.97 -23.73
CA SER A 62 21.74 -4.46 -23.11
C SER A 62 21.64 -2.98 -22.74
N GLU A 63 21.02 -2.17 -23.60
CA GLU A 63 20.77 -0.74 -23.38
C GLU A 63 19.86 -0.46 -22.18
N ASN A 64 18.83 -1.29 -21.97
CA ASN A 64 17.85 -1.07 -20.89
C ASN A 64 18.29 -1.69 -19.56
N LYS A 65 19.08 -2.76 -19.58
CA LYS A 65 19.58 -3.43 -18.36
C LYS A 65 20.36 -2.47 -17.47
N GLU A 66 21.22 -1.64 -18.06
CA GLU A 66 22.00 -0.65 -17.30
C GLU A 66 21.08 0.41 -16.68
N VAL A 67 20.10 0.92 -17.43
CA VAL A 67 19.13 1.90 -16.94
C VAL A 67 18.26 1.32 -15.82
N VAL A 68 17.84 0.05 -15.94
CA VAL A 68 17.06 -0.65 -14.91
C VAL A 68 17.88 -0.87 -13.65
N ALA A 69 19.14 -1.28 -13.77
CA ALA A 69 20.05 -1.42 -12.63
C ALA A 69 20.22 -0.07 -11.91
N LYS A 70 20.55 0.99 -12.66
CA LYS A 70 20.66 2.35 -12.12
C LYS A 70 19.38 2.81 -11.42
N LEU A 71 18.21 2.53 -11.98
CA LEU A 71 16.94 2.90 -11.38
C LEU A 71 16.65 2.13 -10.09
N ARG A 72 17.08 0.87 -10.00
CA ARG A 72 16.99 0.10 -8.75
C ARG A 72 17.90 0.71 -7.69
N ASP A 73 19.15 0.99 -8.05
CA ASP A 73 20.15 1.52 -7.12
C ASP A 73 19.72 2.91 -6.59
N ILE A 74 19.20 3.79 -7.45
CA ILE A 74 18.63 5.09 -7.05
C ILE A 74 17.45 4.91 -6.08
N LYS A 75 16.60 3.91 -6.28
CA LYS A 75 15.45 3.66 -5.38
C LYS A 75 15.91 3.18 -4.01
N GLU A 76 16.92 2.31 -3.97
CA GLU A 76 17.51 1.82 -2.72
C GLU A 76 18.19 2.96 -1.96
N GLU A 77 18.90 3.84 -2.66
CA GLU A 77 19.51 5.05 -2.09
C GLU A 77 18.46 6.01 -1.54
N ILE A 78 17.40 6.32 -2.30
CA ILE A 78 16.29 7.17 -1.83
C ILE A 78 15.65 6.57 -0.57
N SER A 79 15.33 5.27 -0.57
CA SER A 79 14.72 4.62 0.60
C SER A 79 15.62 4.71 1.83
N THR A 80 16.93 4.50 1.65
CA THR A 80 17.91 4.61 2.75
C THR A 80 17.97 6.03 3.29
N LEU A 81 17.99 7.03 2.41
CA LEU A 81 18.00 8.45 2.81
C LEU A 81 16.69 8.86 3.50
N GLU A 82 15.54 8.36 3.05
CA GLU A 82 14.25 8.61 3.68
C GLU A 82 14.17 8.03 5.10
N ASP A 83 14.69 6.81 5.31
CA ASP A 83 14.75 6.18 6.63
C ASP A 83 15.69 6.94 7.59
N LEU A 84 16.86 7.34 7.11
CA LEU A 84 17.80 8.18 7.87
C LEU A 84 17.17 9.53 8.22
N LEU A 85 16.56 10.19 7.24
CA LEU A 85 15.87 11.47 7.45
C LEU A 85 14.73 11.34 8.46
N ALA A 86 13.95 10.25 8.41
CA ALA A 86 12.88 10.03 9.38
C ALA A 86 13.41 9.91 10.82
N TYR A 87 14.53 9.21 11.01
CA TYR A 87 15.22 9.13 12.29
C TYR A 87 15.72 10.51 12.76
N GLU A 88 16.38 11.25 11.89
CA GLU A 88 16.91 12.60 12.18
C GLU A 88 15.79 13.59 12.52
N LEU A 89 14.68 13.58 11.78
CA LEU A 89 13.52 14.44 12.03
C LEU A 89 12.84 14.09 13.36
N MET A 90 12.79 12.80 13.72
CA MET A 90 12.29 12.37 15.02
C MET A 90 13.17 12.90 16.15
N GLU A 91 14.50 12.74 16.07
CA GLU A 91 15.42 13.30 17.06
C GLU A 91 15.32 14.83 17.14
N TYR A 92 15.26 15.51 15.99
CA TYR A 92 15.14 16.95 15.91
C TYR A 92 13.87 17.45 16.59
N SER A 93 12.74 16.76 16.38
CA SER A 93 11.47 17.08 17.03
C SER A 93 11.55 16.91 18.54
N GLN A 94 12.18 15.83 19.02
CA GLN A 94 12.38 15.60 20.45
C GLN A 94 13.25 16.67 21.11
N LYS A 95 14.33 17.10 20.44
CA LYS A 95 15.28 18.10 20.96
C LYS A 95 14.70 19.52 20.96
N ASN A 96 13.96 19.89 19.90
CA ASN A 96 13.53 21.27 19.66
C ASN A 96 12.04 21.51 19.90
N ASN A 97 11.27 20.46 20.22
CA ASN A 97 9.82 20.50 20.44
C ASN A 97 9.05 21.19 19.28
N THR A 98 9.44 20.89 18.05
CA THR A 98 8.83 21.42 16.83
C THR A 98 8.71 20.34 15.76
N ASP A 99 7.75 20.50 14.86
CA ASP A 99 7.53 19.66 13.68
C ASP A 99 7.80 20.42 12.37
N ILE A 100 8.56 21.51 12.47
CA ILE A 100 8.91 22.41 11.37
C ILE A 100 10.43 22.40 11.16
N ILE A 101 10.84 22.29 9.90
CA ILE A 101 12.24 22.34 9.47
C ILE A 101 12.40 23.27 8.26
N GLU A 102 13.52 23.98 8.19
CA GLU A 102 13.90 24.76 7.01
C GLU A 102 14.74 23.90 6.07
N GLY A 103 14.34 23.81 4.81
CA GLY A 103 15.10 23.12 3.77
C GLY A 103 16.30 23.94 3.30
N ALA A 104 17.24 23.28 2.61
CA ALA A 104 18.38 23.96 1.98
C ALA A 104 17.98 24.96 0.89
N ASP A 105 16.73 24.88 0.41
CA ASP A 105 16.07 25.81 -0.50
C ASP A 105 15.52 27.07 0.22
N GLY A 106 15.68 27.17 1.54
CA GLY A 106 15.08 28.22 2.37
C GLY A 106 13.57 28.06 2.57
N LEU A 107 12.99 26.93 2.13
CA LEU A 107 11.57 26.67 2.30
C LEU A 107 11.32 25.96 3.63
N VAL A 108 10.38 26.51 4.38
CA VAL A 108 9.93 25.93 5.64
C VAL A 108 8.94 24.80 5.35
N ARG A 109 9.24 23.62 5.87
CA ARG A 109 8.44 22.39 5.70
C ARG A 109 7.96 21.89 7.05
N LYS A 110 6.72 21.42 7.08
CA LYS A 110 6.16 20.72 8.22
C LYS A 110 6.25 19.22 7.99
N PHE A 111 6.77 18.47 8.94
CA PHE A 111 6.82 17.00 8.88
C PHE A 111 5.82 16.39 9.87
N LYS A 112 5.45 15.12 9.64
CA LYS A 112 4.53 14.37 10.49
C LYS A 112 5.18 13.08 10.94
N ILE A 113 5.19 12.84 12.24
CA ILE A 113 5.63 11.57 12.81
C ILE A 113 4.46 10.58 12.76
N LEU A 114 4.64 9.44 12.08
CA LEU A 114 3.67 8.36 12.01
C LEU A 114 4.22 7.14 12.77
N VAL A 115 3.71 6.89 13.98
CA VAL A 115 3.95 5.64 14.69
C VAL A 115 2.82 4.68 14.35
N LYS A 116 3.16 3.51 13.80
CA LYS A 116 2.19 2.46 13.49
C LYS A 116 2.62 1.14 14.11
N LEU A 117 1.77 0.60 14.98
CA LEU A 117 1.90 -0.77 15.45
C LEU A 117 1.44 -1.71 14.33
N MET A 118 2.33 -2.57 13.86
CA MET A 118 2.00 -3.59 12.86
C MET A 118 1.47 -4.85 13.55
N PRO A 119 0.51 -5.59 12.96
CA PRO A 119 0.03 -6.84 13.52
C PRO A 119 1.18 -7.83 13.69
N GLY A 120 1.29 -8.44 14.88
CA GLY A 120 2.21 -9.55 15.08
C GLY A 120 1.76 -10.71 14.19
N ARG A 121 2.51 -11.01 13.12
CA ARG A 121 2.49 -12.38 12.58
C ARG A 121 3.02 -13.26 13.68
N GLY A 122 2.30 -14.33 14.02
CA GLY A 122 2.60 -15.22 15.14
C GLY A 122 4.08 -15.55 15.22
N PHE A 123 4.76 -14.92 16.18
CA PHE A 123 5.99 -15.45 16.73
C PHE A 123 5.55 -16.52 17.73
N GLU A 124 5.31 -17.74 17.25
CA GLU A 124 5.46 -18.92 18.10
C GLU A 124 6.96 -19.14 18.30
N GLY A 125 7.57 -18.25 19.09
CA GLY A 125 8.82 -18.57 19.75
C GLY A 125 8.44 -19.48 20.91
N GLU A 126 8.88 -20.73 20.85
CA GLU A 126 8.89 -21.64 21.98
C GLU A 126 9.48 -20.90 23.19
N LEU A 127 8.62 -20.41 24.08
CA LEU A 127 9.00 -20.15 25.45
C LEU A 127 9.11 -21.52 26.08
N GLY A 128 10.31 -22.08 26.00
CA GLY A 128 10.69 -23.26 26.76
C GLY A 128 10.41 -22.98 28.23
N ASP A 129 9.54 -23.81 28.81
CA ASP A 129 9.30 -23.86 30.24
C ASP A 129 10.63 -24.07 30.98
N ASN A 130 10.93 -23.17 31.90
CA ASN A 130 11.83 -23.38 33.03
C ASN A 130 11.13 -22.91 34.29
#